data_AF-A0A848SVQ7-F1
#
_entry.id   AF-A0A848SVQ7-F1
#
_cell.length_a   1.000
_cell.length_b   1.000
_cell.length_c   1.000
_cell.angle_alpha   90.00
_cell.angle_beta   90.00
_cell.angle_gamma   90.00
#
_symmetry.space_group_name_H-M   'P 1'
#
loop_
_entity.id
_entity.type
_entity.pdbx_description
1 polymer ?
#
loop_
_entity_poly.entity_id
_entity_poly.type
_entity_poly.pdbx_seq_one_letter_code
_entity_poly.pdbx_strand_id
1 'polypeptide(L)'
;MNRSLTKYISILTLIISVFALNGCSEDAPSNEILIKAGTEAAKDAQTAFIEAEEGNIIIFEAGVFSFTNTLSMDGKNEIIIRGAGRDETILDFSGQTAGGDGVLVTNSNQVRFEDLTVRDAAGDALKARDCNTVSFVNIATIWSGNPSKDNGAYGLYPVLCTEVYIDNCYAYGASDAGIYVGQSDIVIVKNSVAEGNVAGIEIENTTNADVFDNEAFDNTGGILVFDLPGLTKYGNSTRVFDNNVYDNNRVNFAPAGNIVAEVPTGTGIMVLSTKNVEIFSNTISENDFAGVIVANYLIVDDTPGDPNYDPYPSGIYIHDNSHTMTGTVNKPVQTINIQAMINVIENNGFDQPNIVTDGLLMNASDLCIQEGSATFVNVDVPSFSNVSNDVTVHNCSPAGLPEVVFVPF
;
A
#
# COMPACT_ATOMS: atom_id res chain seq x y z
N MET A 1 42.25 40.82 93.89
CA MET A 1 42.61 42.11 93.27
C MET A 1 41.69 42.31 92.06
N ASN A 2 40.84 43.35 92.09
CA ASN A 2 40.02 43.93 90.99
C ASN A 2 38.95 43.06 90.29
N ARG A 3 37.65 43.39 90.48
CA ARG A 3 36.73 44.24 89.66
C ARG A 3 36.03 43.40 88.55
N SER A 4 34.73 43.09 88.63
CA SER A 4 33.52 43.94 88.48
C SER A 4 33.08 44.17 87.02
N LEU A 5 31.77 43.95 86.79
CA LEU A 5 30.84 44.58 85.83
C LEU A 5 30.45 43.88 84.48
N THR A 6 29.28 43.22 84.52
CA THR A 6 28.04 43.42 83.71
C THR A 6 28.09 43.99 82.28
N LYS A 7 27.49 43.29 81.28
CA LYS A 7 26.32 43.73 80.46
C LYS A 7 25.87 42.76 79.33
N TYR A 8 24.55 42.76 79.13
CA TYR A 8 23.60 42.13 78.19
C TYR A 8 23.94 42.08 76.67
N ILE A 9 23.28 41.16 75.93
CA ILE A 9 22.54 41.27 74.62
C ILE A 9 22.19 39.82 74.13
N SER A 10 20.93 39.36 74.23
CA SER A 10 19.85 39.25 73.19
C SER A 10 19.86 38.00 72.27
N ILE A 11 18.91 37.08 72.55
CA ILE A 11 17.97 36.33 71.67
C ILE A 11 18.40 35.97 70.24
N LEU A 12 18.45 34.65 69.93
CA LEU A 12 17.62 34.00 68.88
C LEU A 12 17.73 32.46 68.98
N THR A 13 16.65 31.79 69.40
CA THR A 13 16.56 30.33 69.40
C THR A 13 15.69 29.92 68.20
N LEU A 14 16.30 29.38 67.15
CA LEU A 14 15.59 28.87 65.98
C LEU A 14 15.17 27.42 66.25
N ILE A 15 13.87 27.21 66.45
CA ILE A 15 13.25 25.88 66.47
C ILE A 15 13.00 25.48 65.01
N ILE A 16 13.74 24.49 64.52
CA ILE A 16 13.49 23.87 63.21
C ILE A 16 12.56 22.68 63.42
N SER A 17 11.30 22.88 63.04
CA SER A 17 10.27 21.85 62.94
C SER A 17 10.51 21.03 61.68
N VAL A 18 10.89 19.76 61.82
CA VAL A 18 10.98 18.82 60.69
C VAL A 18 9.56 18.35 60.34
N PHE A 19 8.97 18.94 59.29
CA PHE A 19 7.79 18.38 58.63
C PHE A 19 8.25 17.29 57.66
N ALA A 20 7.96 16.04 57.99
CA ALA A 20 8.07 14.93 57.04
C ALA A 20 6.91 15.04 56.03
N LEU A 21 7.19 15.59 54.86
CA LEU A 21 6.33 15.50 53.70
C LEU A 21 6.46 14.09 53.12
N ASN A 22 5.48 13.23 53.37
CA ASN A 22 5.22 12.07 52.52
C ASN A 22 4.71 12.62 51.19
N GLY A 23 5.62 12.85 50.24
CA GLY A 23 5.25 13.06 48.85
C GLY A 23 4.75 11.75 48.27
N CYS A 24 3.43 11.63 48.07
CA CYS A 24 2.91 10.71 47.07
C CYS A 24 3.50 11.13 45.73
N SER A 25 4.33 10.30 45.11
CA SER A 25 4.55 10.38 43.67
C SER A 25 3.23 9.94 43.03
N GLU A 26 2.40 10.89 42.61
CA GLU A 26 1.50 10.61 41.50
C GLU A 26 2.41 10.23 40.33
N ASP A 27 2.38 8.96 39.93
CA ASP A 27 3.01 8.53 38.69
C ASP A 27 2.52 9.47 37.59
N ALA A 28 3.45 10.04 36.81
CA ALA A 28 3.06 10.83 35.65
C ALA A 28 2.08 9.99 34.81
N PRO A 29 0.99 10.57 34.29
CA PRO A 29 0.04 9.83 33.49
C PRO A 29 0.81 9.09 32.39
N SER A 30 0.65 7.77 32.35
CA SER A 30 1.21 6.95 31.28
C SER A 30 0.69 7.47 29.96
N ASN A 31 1.58 7.62 28.97
CA ASN A 31 1.17 7.88 27.59
C ASN A 31 0.54 6.63 26.94
N GLU A 32 0.51 5.51 27.65
CA GLU A 32 -0.10 4.26 27.18
C GLU A 32 -1.59 4.17 27.58
N ILE A 33 -2.44 3.91 26.58
CA ILE A 33 -3.86 3.61 26.74
C ILE A 33 -4.06 2.13 26.43
N LEU A 34 -4.28 1.31 27.45
CA LEU A 34 -4.49 -0.14 27.28
C LEU A 34 -5.95 -0.48 26.96
N ILE A 35 -6.15 -1.23 25.88
CA ILE A 35 -7.43 -1.79 25.46
C ILE A 35 -7.40 -3.30 25.67
N LYS A 36 -8.32 -3.80 26.50
CA LYS A 36 -8.45 -5.22 26.80
C LYS A 36 -9.56 -5.83 25.98
N ALA A 37 -9.38 -7.07 25.53
CA ALA A 37 -10.46 -7.82 24.91
C ALA A 37 -11.59 -8.04 25.93
N GLY A 38 -12.85 -7.89 25.47
CA GLY A 38 -14.02 -7.97 26.34
C GLY A 38 -15.22 -7.23 25.77
N THR A 39 -16.31 -7.17 26.54
CA THR A 39 -17.58 -6.59 26.08
C THR A 39 -17.53 -5.08 25.89
N GLU A 40 -16.64 -4.38 26.60
CA GLU A 40 -16.46 -2.93 26.49
C GLU A 40 -15.38 -2.53 25.47
N ALA A 41 -14.65 -3.52 24.92
CA ALA A 41 -13.44 -3.29 24.14
C ALA A 41 -13.63 -2.34 22.94
N ALA A 42 -14.75 -2.49 22.23
CA ALA A 42 -15.08 -1.61 21.10
C ALA A 42 -15.31 -0.15 21.54
N LYS A 43 -15.97 0.04 22.68
CA LYS A 43 -16.21 1.36 23.26
C LYS A 43 -14.91 1.98 23.74
N ASP A 44 -14.11 1.20 24.48
CA ASP A 44 -12.82 1.66 25.02
C ASP A 44 -11.86 2.04 23.90
N ALA A 45 -11.77 1.23 22.84
CA ALA A 45 -11.00 1.53 21.64
C ALA A 45 -11.46 2.82 20.95
N GLN A 46 -12.78 2.98 20.74
CA GLN A 46 -13.31 4.18 20.10
C GLN A 46 -13.09 5.43 20.95
N THR A 47 -13.23 5.33 22.27
CA THR A 47 -12.89 6.42 23.20
C THR A 47 -11.41 6.76 23.09
N ALA A 48 -10.52 5.76 23.08
CA ALA A 48 -9.08 5.99 22.93
C ALA A 48 -8.74 6.69 21.60
N PHE A 49 -9.32 6.27 20.48
CA PHE A 49 -9.08 6.89 19.17
C PHE A 49 -9.55 8.36 19.12
N ILE A 50 -10.64 8.69 19.83
CA ILE A 50 -11.19 10.05 19.90
C ILE A 50 -10.41 10.93 20.89
N GLU A 51 -10.05 10.39 22.04
CA GLU A 51 -9.51 11.16 23.17
C GLU A 51 -7.99 11.15 23.25
N ALA A 52 -7.30 10.30 22.46
CA ALA A 52 -5.84 10.23 22.44
C ALA A 52 -5.20 11.62 22.25
N GLU A 53 -4.28 11.93 23.14
CA GLU A 53 -3.45 13.13 23.08
C GLU A 53 -2.16 12.84 22.32
N GLU A 54 -1.45 13.89 21.94
CA GLU A 54 -0.17 13.80 21.25
C GLU A 54 0.83 12.91 22.02
N GLY A 55 1.53 12.03 21.30
CA GLY A 55 2.51 11.09 21.88
C GLY A 55 1.91 9.86 22.57
N ASN A 56 0.58 9.67 22.50
CA ASN A 56 -0.08 8.52 23.09
C ASN A 56 0.19 7.22 22.30
N ILE A 57 0.24 6.12 23.05
CA ILE A 57 0.34 4.75 22.53
C ILE A 57 -0.92 4.00 22.91
N ILE A 58 -1.78 3.69 21.95
CA ILE A 58 -2.98 2.87 22.15
C ILE A 58 -2.56 1.41 21.99
N ILE A 59 -2.57 0.66 23.09
CA ILE A 59 -2.09 -0.73 23.14
C ILE A 59 -3.29 -1.66 23.23
N PHE A 60 -3.51 -2.46 22.19
CA PHE A 60 -4.42 -3.59 22.22
C PHE A 60 -3.68 -4.81 22.78
N GLU A 61 -4.19 -5.38 23.87
CA GLU A 61 -3.69 -6.66 24.38
C GLU A 61 -3.98 -7.81 23.38
N ALA A 62 -3.39 -8.98 23.61
CA ALA A 62 -3.72 -10.18 22.82
C ALA A 62 -5.21 -10.52 22.97
N GLY A 63 -5.87 -10.83 21.85
CA GLY A 63 -7.28 -11.18 21.81
C GLY A 63 -7.99 -10.75 20.53
N VAL A 64 -9.28 -11.05 20.48
CA VAL A 64 -10.18 -10.64 19.39
C VAL A 64 -11.10 -9.54 19.89
N PHE A 65 -11.13 -8.43 19.15
CA PHE A 65 -11.87 -7.22 19.45
C PHE A 65 -12.98 -7.08 18.42
N SER A 66 -14.22 -7.32 18.80
CA SER A 66 -15.36 -7.27 17.86
C SER A 66 -15.93 -5.86 17.73
N PHE A 67 -16.06 -5.37 16.50
CA PHE A 67 -16.60 -4.06 16.19
C PHE A 67 -17.88 -4.16 15.35
N THR A 68 -18.83 -3.26 15.60
CA THR A 68 -20.07 -3.12 14.82
C THR A 68 -20.12 -1.83 14.01
N ASN A 69 -19.13 -0.95 14.17
CA ASN A 69 -18.97 0.34 13.49
C ASN A 69 -17.49 0.53 13.13
N THR A 70 -17.19 1.41 12.16
CA THR A 70 -15.82 1.87 11.89
C THR A 70 -15.16 2.42 13.15
N LEU A 71 -13.90 2.06 13.38
CA LEU A 71 -13.05 2.63 14.41
C LEU A 71 -12.32 3.86 13.82
N SER A 72 -12.74 5.06 14.21
CA SER A 72 -12.30 6.31 13.57
C SER A 72 -11.42 7.20 14.45
N MET A 73 -10.39 7.79 13.84
CA MET A 73 -9.46 8.77 14.40
C MET A 73 -9.35 9.97 13.44
N ASP A 74 -9.37 11.19 13.96
CA ASP A 74 -9.26 12.42 13.15
C ASP A 74 -8.38 13.46 13.85
N GLY A 75 -7.53 14.14 13.08
CA GLY A 75 -6.78 15.29 13.57
C GLY A 75 -5.76 14.99 14.66
N LYS A 76 -5.13 13.81 14.65
CA LYS A 76 -4.18 13.39 15.67
C LYS A 76 -2.72 13.59 15.24
N ASN A 77 -1.85 13.76 16.24
CA ASN A 77 -0.42 13.92 16.05
C ASN A 77 0.34 12.91 16.91
N GLU A 78 1.39 12.29 16.36
CA GLU A 78 2.32 11.42 17.09
C GLU A 78 1.61 10.28 17.85
N ILE A 79 0.79 9.47 17.15
CA ILE A 79 0.06 8.36 17.76
C ILE A 79 0.60 7.01 17.28
N ILE A 80 0.81 6.10 18.23
CA ILE A 80 1.09 4.69 17.94
C ILE A 80 -0.12 3.85 18.33
N ILE A 81 -0.57 2.98 17.43
CA ILE A 81 -1.58 1.96 17.67
C ILE A 81 -0.88 0.61 17.55
N ARG A 82 -0.78 -0.12 18.67
CA ARG A 82 0.03 -1.34 18.77
C ARG A 82 -0.80 -2.51 19.26
N GLY A 83 -0.68 -3.67 18.61
CA GLY A 83 -1.15 -4.95 19.14
C GLY A 83 -0.05 -5.78 19.79
N ALA A 84 -0.40 -6.96 20.27
CA ALA A 84 0.53 -7.92 20.85
C ALA A 84 1.27 -8.79 19.80
N GLY A 85 0.95 -8.60 18.52
CA GLY A 85 1.43 -9.38 17.38
C GLY A 85 0.31 -9.56 16.35
N ARG A 86 0.66 -9.59 15.06
CA ARG A 86 -0.28 -9.81 13.95
C ARG A 86 -1.25 -10.97 14.21
N ASP A 87 -0.72 -12.09 14.71
CA ASP A 87 -1.50 -13.32 14.94
C ASP A 87 -2.17 -13.36 16.33
N GLU A 88 -1.87 -12.39 17.20
CA GLU A 88 -2.29 -12.35 18.60
C GLU A 88 -3.38 -11.30 18.86
N THR A 89 -3.36 -10.16 18.14
CA THR A 89 -4.34 -9.08 18.26
C THR A 89 -5.14 -8.93 16.96
N ILE A 90 -6.44 -9.17 17.03
CA ILE A 90 -7.34 -9.14 15.87
C ILE A 90 -8.48 -8.15 16.11
N LEU A 91 -8.56 -7.12 15.29
CA LEU A 91 -9.70 -6.21 15.18
C LEU A 91 -10.68 -6.82 14.17
N ASP A 92 -11.79 -7.37 14.67
CA ASP A 92 -12.75 -8.16 13.91
C ASP A 92 -14.01 -7.35 13.59
N PHE A 93 -14.23 -7.11 12.31
CA PHE A 93 -15.35 -6.34 11.77
C PHE A 93 -16.40 -7.21 11.08
N SER A 94 -16.35 -8.54 11.23
CA SER A 94 -17.36 -9.46 10.67
C SER A 94 -18.79 -9.16 11.16
N GLY A 95 -18.93 -8.45 12.28
CA GLY A 95 -20.19 -7.96 12.84
C GLY A 95 -20.55 -6.51 12.50
N GLN A 96 -19.82 -5.87 11.56
CA GLN A 96 -20.01 -4.48 11.19
C GLN A 96 -21.41 -4.23 10.59
N THR A 97 -22.10 -3.21 11.11
CA THR A 97 -23.46 -2.84 10.71
C THR A 97 -23.57 -1.39 10.25
N ALA A 98 -22.53 -0.58 10.48
CA ALA A 98 -22.45 0.80 10.03
C ALA A 98 -21.00 1.23 9.76
N GLY A 99 -20.85 2.27 8.95
CA GLY A 99 -19.55 2.71 8.43
C GLY A 99 -19.07 1.87 7.24
N GLY A 100 -18.17 2.43 6.43
CA GLY A 100 -17.62 1.78 5.23
C GLY A 100 -16.27 1.13 5.48
N ASP A 101 -15.50 1.65 6.44
CA ASP A 101 -14.15 1.17 6.71
C ASP A 101 -14.10 0.36 8.02
N GLY A 102 -13.12 -0.52 8.18
CA GLY A 102 -12.81 -1.13 9.48
C GLY A 102 -12.19 -0.08 10.40
N VAL A 103 -11.01 0.40 10.03
CA VAL A 103 -10.30 1.47 10.73
C VAL A 103 -10.10 2.64 9.77
N LEU A 104 -10.44 3.85 10.23
CA LEU A 104 -10.29 5.09 9.46
C LEU A 104 -9.48 6.13 10.25
N VAL A 105 -8.38 6.60 9.68
CA VAL A 105 -7.60 7.73 10.18
C VAL A 105 -7.64 8.86 9.17
N THR A 106 -7.98 10.07 9.62
CA THR A 106 -8.04 11.25 8.77
C THR A 106 -7.26 12.44 9.33
N ASN A 107 -6.77 13.31 8.43
CA ASN A 107 -6.20 14.62 8.79
C ASN A 107 -5.12 14.56 9.89
N SER A 108 -4.34 13.48 9.94
CA SER A 108 -3.42 13.20 11.04
C SER A 108 -1.96 13.28 10.58
N ASN A 109 -1.05 13.44 11.52
CA ASN A 109 0.39 13.48 11.25
C ASN A 109 1.10 12.50 12.19
N GLN A 110 2.07 11.77 11.67
CA GLN A 110 2.86 10.82 12.45
C GLN A 110 1.93 9.83 13.18
N VAL A 111 1.26 8.99 12.39
CA VAL A 111 0.43 7.89 12.92
C VAL A 111 1.05 6.57 12.50
N ARG A 112 1.21 5.66 13.46
CA ARG A 112 1.78 4.34 13.25
C ARG A 112 0.84 3.25 13.72
N PHE A 113 0.59 2.26 12.87
CA PHE A 113 -0.05 1.01 13.26
C PHE A 113 0.99 -0.10 13.26
N GLU A 114 1.01 -0.92 14.31
CA GLU A 114 1.87 -2.10 14.35
C GLU A 114 1.29 -3.31 15.08
N ASP A 115 1.74 -4.48 14.65
CA ASP A 115 1.57 -5.75 15.35
C ASP A 115 0.10 -6.17 15.60
N LEU A 116 -0.78 -6.00 14.60
CA LEU A 116 -2.19 -6.42 14.68
C LEU A 116 -2.79 -6.79 13.32
N THR A 117 -3.92 -7.48 13.35
CA THR A 117 -4.74 -7.79 12.17
C THR A 117 -6.05 -7.01 12.18
N VAL A 118 -6.43 -6.43 11.04
CA VAL A 118 -7.80 -5.97 10.75
C VAL A 118 -8.49 -7.01 9.87
N ARG A 119 -9.63 -7.52 10.32
CA ARG A 119 -10.30 -8.66 9.68
C ARG A 119 -11.77 -8.38 9.36
N ASP A 120 -12.20 -8.80 8.18
CA ASP A 120 -13.59 -8.84 7.74
C ASP A 120 -14.33 -7.50 7.80
N ALA A 121 -13.64 -6.41 7.44
CA ALA A 121 -14.28 -5.10 7.26
C ALA A 121 -15.32 -5.15 6.13
N ALA A 122 -16.43 -4.42 6.30
CA ALA A 122 -17.49 -4.37 5.31
C ALA A 122 -17.06 -3.69 3.99
N GLY A 123 -16.14 -2.73 4.07
CA GLY A 123 -15.44 -2.09 2.95
C GLY A 123 -13.95 -2.04 3.25
N ASP A 124 -13.30 -0.88 3.16
CA ASP A 124 -11.84 -0.76 3.31
C ASP A 124 -11.36 -1.22 4.69
N ALA A 125 -10.28 -2.00 4.79
CA ALA A 125 -9.86 -2.55 6.08
C ALA A 125 -9.17 -1.49 6.96
N LEU A 126 -8.04 -0.94 6.52
CA LEU A 126 -7.29 0.09 7.25
C LEU A 126 -6.98 1.27 6.33
N LYS A 127 -7.72 2.36 6.51
CA LYS A 127 -7.62 3.56 5.68
C LYS A 127 -6.98 4.72 6.43
N ALA A 128 -5.95 5.30 5.83
CA ALA A 128 -5.36 6.55 6.27
C ALA A 128 -5.52 7.57 5.15
N ARG A 129 -6.28 8.65 5.40
CA ARG A 129 -6.60 9.64 4.39
C ARG A 129 -6.15 11.03 4.80
N ASP A 130 -5.60 11.80 3.86
CA ASP A 130 -5.21 13.20 4.10
C ASP A 130 -4.22 13.30 5.29
N CYS A 131 -3.31 12.32 5.42
CA CYS A 131 -2.34 12.25 6.52
C CYS A 131 -0.94 12.65 6.05
N ASN A 132 -0.15 13.35 6.86
CA ASN A 132 1.20 13.73 6.46
C ASN A 132 2.15 12.50 6.46
N THR A 133 2.51 11.98 7.63
CA THR A 133 3.31 10.74 7.77
C THR A 133 2.48 9.61 8.36
N VAL A 134 2.43 8.46 7.67
CA VAL A 134 1.76 7.25 8.15
C VAL A 134 2.64 6.01 7.97
N SER A 135 2.66 5.16 9.00
CA SER A 135 3.40 3.89 8.99
C SER A 135 2.50 2.71 9.31
N PHE A 136 2.59 1.65 8.51
CA PHE A 136 2.00 0.34 8.77
C PHE A 136 3.13 -0.68 8.88
N VAL A 137 3.32 -1.28 10.06
CA VAL A 137 4.41 -2.22 10.29
C VAL A 137 3.92 -3.50 10.93
N ASN A 138 4.14 -4.64 10.28
CA ASN A 138 3.64 -5.94 10.75
C ASN A 138 2.10 -5.94 10.95
N ILE A 139 1.38 -5.31 10.02
CA ILE A 139 -0.08 -5.31 9.98
C ILE A 139 -0.58 -6.39 9.02
N ALA A 140 -1.72 -7.00 9.35
CA ALA A 140 -2.49 -7.76 8.38
C ALA A 140 -3.87 -7.17 8.11
N THR A 141 -4.32 -7.28 6.86
CA THR A 141 -5.69 -7.02 6.44
C THR A 141 -6.26 -8.23 5.72
N ILE A 142 -7.33 -8.82 6.26
CA ILE A 142 -7.80 -10.14 5.82
C ILE A 142 -9.32 -10.15 5.67
N TRP A 143 -9.81 -10.62 4.52
CA TRP A 143 -11.16 -11.17 4.41
C TRP A 143 -11.08 -12.68 4.55
N SER A 144 -11.61 -13.22 5.66
CA SER A 144 -11.37 -14.58 6.12
C SER A 144 -12.06 -15.67 5.29
N GLY A 145 -12.98 -15.27 4.41
CA GLY A 145 -13.62 -16.15 3.43
C GLY A 145 -12.74 -16.44 2.22
N ASN A 146 -13.33 -17.10 1.23
CA ASN A 146 -12.72 -17.14 -0.11
C ASN A 146 -12.75 -15.73 -0.71
N PRO A 147 -11.73 -15.33 -1.49
CA PRO A 147 -11.75 -14.06 -2.20
C PRO A 147 -13.01 -13.94 -3.04
N SER A 148 -13.69 -12.79 -2.88
CA SER A 148 -15.01 -12.56 -3.42
C SER A 148 -15.19 -11.09 -3.76
N LYS A 149 -15.99 -10.81 -4.79
CA LYS A 149 -16.41 -9.44 -5.15
C LYS A 149 -17.17 -8.72 -4.03
N ASP A 150 -17.70 -9.48 -3.07
CA ASP A 150 -18.46 -8.96 -1.92
C ASP A 150 -17.53 -8.59 -0.75
N ASN A 151 -16.23 -8.87 -0.85
CA ASN A 151 -15.23 -8.39 0.10
C ASN A 151 -14.99 -6.88 -0.09
N GLY A 152 -14.42 -6.24 0.92
CA GLY A 152 -14.03 -4.84 0.84
C GLY A 152 -12.95 -4.59 -0.22
N ALA A 153 -12.90 -3.34 -0.69
CA ALA A 153 -12.08 -2.96 -1.84
C ALA A 153 -10.59 -2.98 -1.49
N TYR A 154 -10.18 -2.21 -0.47
CA TYR A 154 -8.77 -2.01 -0.17
C TYR A 154 -8.38 -2.54 1.21
N GLY A 155 -7.28 -3.31 1.28
CA GLY A 155 -6.71 -3.79 2.55
C GLY A 155 -6.03 -2.65 3.31
N LEU A 156 -4.75 -2.41 3.01
CA LEU A 156 -4.05 -1.21 3.45
C LEU A 156 -4.34 -0.07 2.46
N TYR A 157 -4.81 1.07 2.96
CA TYR A 157 -5.27 2.18 2.12
C TYR A 157 -4.81 3.57 2.65
N PRO A 158 -3.52 3.90 2.58
CA PRO A 158 -3.04 5.27 2.61
C PRO A 158 -3.40 6.00 1.30
N VAL A 159 -4.03 7.18 1.43
CA VAL A 159 -4.44 7.99 0.30
C VAL A 159 -4.39 9.48 0.60
N LEU A 160 -3.91 10.28 -0.35
CA LEU A 160 -3.63 11.69 -0.11
C LEU A 160 -2.63 11.90 1.02
N CYS A 161 -1.64 11.01 1.12
CA CYS A 161 -0.58 11.09 2.11
C CYS A 161 0.70 11.74 1.56
N THR A 162 1.63 12.12 2.45
CA THR A 162 2.91 12.75 2.06
C THR A 162 4.13 11.87 2.30
N GLU A 163 4.14 11.05 3.35
CA GLU A 163 5.17 10.06 3.65
C GLU A 163 4.47 8.77 4.08
N VAL A 164 4.61 7.70 3.30
CA VAL A 164 3.95 6.42 3.55
C VAL A 164 4.99 5.33 3.71
N TYR A 165 5.00 4.66 4.85
CA TYR A 165 5.88 3.53 5.13
C TYR A 165 5.07 2.26 5.38
N ILE A 166 5.23 1.25 4.53
CA ILE A 166 4.61 -0.07 4.69
C ILE A 166 5.72 -1.12 4.75
N ASP A 167 5.80 -1.85 5.86
CA ASP A 167 6.89 -2.80 6.10
C ASP A 167 6.38 -4.07 6.79
N ASN A 168 6.74 -5.23 6.24
CA ASN A 168 6.39 -6.54 6.79
C ASN A 168 4.87 -6.75 6.96
N CYS A 169 4.07 -6.20 6.05
CA CYS A 169 2.62 -6.32 6.09
C CYS A 169 2.10 -7.54 5.30
N TYR A 170 0.87 -7.95 5.59
CA TYR A 170 0.19 -9.04 4.90
C TYR A 170 -1.22 -8.61 4.46
N ALA A 171 -1.59 -8.85 3.20
CA ALA A 171 -2.92 -8.51 2.70
C ALA A 171 -3.54 -9.68 1.92
N TYR A 172 -4.76 -10.05 2.29
CA TYR A 172 -5.48 -11.15 1.67
C TYR A 172 -6.96 -10.88 1.42
N GLY A 173 -7.41 -11.19 0.20
CA GLY A 173 -8.81 -11.32 -0.17
C GLY A 173 -9.51 -10.01 -0.55
N ALA A 174 -8.78 -8.93 -0.80
CA ALA A 174 -9.34 -7.64 -1.22
C ALA A 174 -10.01 -7.75 -2.60
N SER A 175 -11.19 -7.16 -2.77
CA SER A 175 -11.90 -7.12 -4.05
C SER A 175 -11.35 -6.09 -5.03
N ASP A 176 -10.43 -5.25 -4.56
CA ASP A 176 -9.62 -4.33 -5.34
C ASP A 176 -8.13 -4.63 -5.06
N ALA A 177 -7.45 -3.82 -4.25
CA ALA A 177 -6.04 -4.02 -3.91
C ALA A 177 -5.80 -4.46 -2.46
N GLY A 178 -4.92 -5.45 -2.28
CA GLY A 178 -4.48 -5.89 -0.95
C GLY A 178 -3.69 -4.79 -0.23
N ILE A 179 -2.66 -4.28 -0.89
CA ILE A 179 -1.90 -3.11 -0.45
C ILE A 179 -2.07 -2.03 -1.51
N TYR A 180 -2.83 -1.00 -1.22
CA TYR A 180 -3.00 0.15 -2.09
C TYR A 180 -2.17 1.32 -1.57
N VAL A 181 -1.70 2.21 -2.44
CA VAL A 181 -1.20 3.55 -2.09
C VAL A 181 -1.64 4.52 -3.18
N GLY A 182 -2.49 5.48 -2.81
CA GLY A 182 -3.14 6.36 -3.79
C GLY A 182 -2.82 7.83 -3.58
N GLN A 183 -2.64 8.59 -4.66
CA GLN A 183 -2.51 10.05 -4.62
C GLN A 183 -1.55 10.53 -3.52
N SER A 184 -0.46 9.80 -3.28
CA SER A 184 0.49 10.07 -2.20
C SER A 184 1.84 10.55 -2.76
N ASP A 185 2.73 10.99 -1.89
CA ASP A 185 4.12 11.29 -2.22
C ASP A 185 5.03 10.49 -1.28
N ILE A 186 6.31 10.31 -1.66
CA ILE A 186 7.38 9.70 -0.84
C ILE A 186 6.92 8.41 -0.14
N VAL A 187 6.93 7.32 -0.89
CA VAL A 187 6.34 6.04 -0.48
C VAL A 187 7.41 4.95 -0.45
N ILE A 188 7.41 4.14 0.61
CA ILE A 188 8.17 2.88 0.69
C ILE A 188 7.19 1.76 1.03
N VAL A 189 7.13 0.73 0.17
CA VAL A 189 6.41 -0.53 0.41
C VAL A 189 7.40 -1.68 0.31
N LYS A 190 7.65 -2.37 1.42
CA LYS A 190 8.64 -3.46 1.44
C LYS A 190 8.34 -4.62 2.37
N ASN A 191 9.06 -5.71 2.16
CA ASN A 191 9.01 -6.94 2.97
C ASN A 191 7.59 -7.50 3.14
N SER A 192 6.64 -7.13 2.27
CA SER A 192 5.23 -7.40 2.47
C SER A 192 4.76 -8.51 1.56
N VAL A 193 3.67 -9.15 1.96
CA VAL A 193 3.05 -10.26 1.22
C VAL A 193 1.64 -9.85 0.83
N ALA A 194 1.32 -9.92 -0.45
CA ALA A 194 -0.02 -9.70 -0.97
C ALA A 194 -0.47 -10.92 -1.78
N GLU A 195 -1.52 -11.61 -1.29
CA GLU A 195 -2.07 -12.79 -1.96
C GLU A 195 -3.59 -12.84 -1.99
N GLY A 196 -4.16 -13.53 -2.98
CA GLY A 196 -5.61 -13.73 -3.04
C GLY A 196 -6.43 -12.47 -3.36
N ASN A 197 -5.81 -11.39 -3.83
CA ASN A 197 -6.47 -10.11 -4.14
C ASN A 197 -6.76 -9.99 -5.65
N VAL A 198 -7.46 -8.93 -6.08
CA VAL A 198 -7.45 -8.57 -7.51
C VAL A 198 -6.08 -7.99 -7.85
N ALA A 199 -5.72 -6.86 -7.26
CA ALA A 199 -4.36 -6.33 -7.27
C ALA A 199 -3.63 -6.73 -5.98
N GLY A 200 -2.45 -7.32 -6.08
CA GLY A 200 -1.64 -7.58 -4.89
C GLY A 200 -1.21 -6.26 -4.24
N ILE A 201 -0.39 -5.50 -4.96
CA ILE A 201 0.07 -4.17 -4.57
C ILE A 201 -0.31 -3.18 -5.68
N GLU A 202 -0.90 -2.04 -5.33
CA GLU A 202 -1.24 -0.99 -6.29
C GLU A 202 -0.69 0.37 -5.84
N ILE A 203 0.04 1.03 -6.75
CA ILE A 203 0.52 2.40 -6.61
C ILE A 203 -0.23 3.26 -7.61
N GLU A 204 -1.24 4.01 -7.15
CA GLU A 204 -2.14 4.81 -7.99
C GLU A 204 -1.84 6.31 -7.83
N ASN A 205 -1.64 7.03 -8.94
CA ASN A 205 -1.51 8.50 -8.98
C ASN A 205 -0.52 9.07 -7.95
N THR A 206 0.53 8.30 -7.64
CA THR A 206 1.47 8.54 -6.54
C THR A 206 2.84 8.93 -7.09
N THR A 207 3.53 9.82 -6.38
CA THR A 207 4.87 10.29 -6.75
C THR A 207 5.96 9.76 -5.84
N ASN A 208 7.14 9.45 -6.38
CA ASN A 208 8.32 9.03 -5.64
C ASN A 208 8.04 7.80 -4.76
N ALA A 209 7.88 6.63 -5.38
CA ALA A 209 7.54 5.40 -4.68
C ALA A 209 8.58 4.30 -4.91
N ASP A 210 9.00 3.64 -3.85
CA ASP A 210 9.82 2.43 -3.86
C ASP A 210 8.98 1.23 -3.41
N VAL A 211 8.87 0.23 -4.27
CA VAL A 211 8.15 -1.03 -4.02
C VAL A 211 9.14 -2.19 -4.18
N PHE A 212 9.60 -2.77 -3.08
CA PHE A 212 10.68 -3.76 -3.13
C PHE A 212 10.69 -4.82 -2.03
N ASP A 213 11.40 -5.92 -2.25
CA ASP A 213 11.47 -7.05 -1.30
C ASP A 213 10.08 -7.64 -0.94
N ASN A 214 9.07 -7.52 -1.81
CA ASN A 214 7.73 -8.04 -1.56
C ASN A 214 7.50 -9.40 -2.24
N GLU A 215 6.52 -10.15 -1.72
CA GLU A 215 5.94 -11.30 -2.40
C GLU A 215 4.52 -10.98 -2.87
N ALA A 216 4.26 -11.09 -4.17
CA ALA A 216 2.95 -10.88 -4.76
C ALA A 216 2.55 -12.12 -5.59
N PHE A 217 1.61 -12.91 -5.07
CA PHE A 217 1.18 -14.17 -5.69
C PHE A 217 -0.29 -14.52 -5.48
N ASP A 218 -0.86 -15.41 -6.30
CA ASP A 218 -2.28 -15.79 -6.25
C ASP A 218 -3.26 -14.58 -6.32
N ASN A 219 -2.81 -13.48 -6.93
CA ASN A 219 -3.66 -12.33 -7.26
C ASN A 219 -4.15 -12.43 -8.72
N THR A 220 -4.98 -11.48 -9.17
CA THR A 220 -5.25 -11.32 -10.61
C THR A 220 -4.07 -10.64 -11.31
N GLY A 221 -3.57 -9.58 -10.68
CA GLY A 221 -2.33 -8.88 -11.02
C GLY A 221 -1.45 -8.72 -9.78
N GLY A 222 -0.14 -8.95 -9.92
CA GLY A 222 0.79 -8.89 -8.80
C GLY A 222 1.04 -7.46 -8.29
N ILE A 223 1.72 -6.65 -9.09
CA ILE A 223 2.05 -5.24 -8.75
C ILE A 223 1.55 -4.31 -9.86
N LEU A 224 0.72 -3.34 -9.51
CA LEU A 224 0.12 -2.38 -10.43
C LEU A 224 0.65 -0.97 -10.15
N VAL A 225 1.05 -0.26 -11.20
CA VAL A 225 1.51 1.13 -11.15
C VAL A 225 0.65 1.94 -12.09
N PHE A 226 -0.38 2.58 -11.54
CA PHE A 226 -1.49 3.18 -12.29
C PHE A 226 -1.49 4.70 -12.18
N ASP A 227 -1.86 5.36 -13.27
CA ASP A 227 -2.19 6.78 -13.28
C ASP A 227 -3.53 6.95 -13.99
N LEU A 228 -4.55 7.41 -13.26
CA LEU A 228 -5.94 7.49 -13.74
C LEU A 228 -6.40 8.96 -13.87
N PRO A 229 -7.32 9.26 -14.78
CA PRO A 229 -7.88 10.60 -14.94
C PRO A 229 -8.83 10.98 -13.80
N GLY A 230 -9.06 12.28 -13.61
CA GLY A 230 -10.11 12.80 -12.73
C GLY A 230 -9.75 12.83 -11.25
N LEU A 231 -8.47 12.62 -10.93
CA LEU A 231 -7.93 12.65 -9.57
C LEU A 231 -7.15 13.94 -9.29
N THR A 232 -6.74 14.13 -8.04
CA THR A 232 -6.08 15.38 -7.60
C THR A 232 -4.57 15.39 -7.80
N LYS A 233 -3.99 14.23 -8.07
CA LYS A 233 -2.56 14.02 -8.32
C LYS A 233 -2.37 13.14 -9.55
N TYR A 234 -1.19 13.19 -10.14
CA TYR A 234 -0.75 12.30 -11.22
C TYR A 234 0.55 11.60 -10.81
N GLY A 235 0.67 10.33 -11.17
CA GLY A 235 1.76 9.47 -10.76
C GLY A 235 3.07 9.75 -11.50
N ASN A 236 4.19 9.59 -10.79
CA ASN A 236 5.52 9.81 -11.36
C ASN A 236 6.63 9.18 -10.49
N SER A 237 7.71 8.70 -11.11
CA SER A 237 8.93 8.28 -10.40
C SER A 237 8.68 7.10 -9.44
N THR A 238 8.23 5.96 -9.98
CA THR A 238 8.02 4.72 -9.21
C THR A 238 9.11 3.70 -9.55
N ARG A 239 9.77 3.13 -8.55
CA ARG A 239 10.72 2.04 -8.69
C ARG A 239 10.11 0.76 -8.13
N VAL A 240 10.08 -0.30 -8.94
CA VAL A 240 9.58 -1.62 -8.57
C VAL A 240 10.74 -2.60 -8.72
N PHE A 241 11.31 -3.06 -7.60
CA PHE A 241 12.54 -3.84 -7.66
C PHE A 241 12.69 -4.91 -6.60
N ASP A 242 13.51 -5.93 -6.85
CA ASP A 242 13.79 -7.03 -5.90
C ASP A 242 12.53 -7.74 -5.36
N ASN A 243 11.40 -7.70 -6.09
CA ASN A 243 10.18 -8.40 -5.70
C ASN A 243 10.13 -9.81 -6.29
N ASN A 244 9.42 -10.70 -5.61
CA ASN A 244 9.02 -12.01 -6.13
C ASN A 244 7.55 -11.93 -6.56
N VAL A 245 7.31 -11.95 -7.88
CA VAL A 245 5.98 -11.75 -8.47
C VAL A 245 5.58 -12.98 -9.29
N TYR A 246 4.76 -13.85 -8.70
CA TYR A 246 4.52 -15.17 -9.28
C TYR A 246 3.10 -15.70 -9.09
N ASP A 247 2.67 -16.64 -9.95
CA ASP A 247 1.36 -17.30 -9.84
C ASP A 247 0.17 -16.34 -9.67
N ASN A 248 0.21 -15.15 -10.28
CA ASN A 248 -0.90 -14.20 -10.23
C ASN A 248 -1.98 -14.57 -11.26
N ASN A 249 -2.57 -15.76 -11.07
CA ASN A 249 -3.47 -16.44 -12.01
C ASN A 249 -4.93 -16.48 -11.55
N ARG A 250 -5.25 -15.78 -10.47
CA ARG A 250 -6.61 -15.75 -9.94
C ARG A 250 -7.53 -15.06 -10.92
N VAL A 251 -8.69 -15.67 -11.18
CA VAL A 251 -9.72 -15.05 -12.00
C VAL A 251 -10.15 -13.73 -11.38
N ASN A 252 -10.13 -12.67 -12.18
CA ASN A 252 -10.55 -11.34 -11.75
C ASN A 252 -11.97 -11.38 -11.15
N PHE A 253 -12.08 -10.90 -9.92
CA PHE A 253 -13.33 -10.87 -9.15
C PHE A 253 -13.71 -9.46 -8.71
N ALA A 254 -13.07 -8.42 -9.26
CA ALA A 254 -13.42 -7.04 -8.96
C ALA A 254 -14.89 -6.75 -9.29
N PRO A 255 -15.56 -5.88 -8.52
CA PRO A 255 -16.86 -5.36 -8.89
C PRO A 255 -16.84 -4.72 -10.28
N ALA A 256 -17.87 -4.98 -11.08
CA ALA A 256 -17.98 -4.40 -12.42
C ALA A 256 -18.03 -2.87 -12.36
N GLY A 257 -17.19 -2.21 -13.16
CA GLY A 257 -17.05 -0.76 -13.20
C GLY A 257 -15.84 -0.23 -12.43
N ASN A 258 -15.20 -1.05 -11.58
CA ASN A 258 -13.88 -0.71 -11.02
C ASN A 258 -12.82 -0.85 -12.12
N ILE A 259 -11.82 0.02 -12.12
CA ILE A 259 -10.74 0.00 -13.11
C ILE A 259 -9.94 -1.32 -13.07
N VAL A 260 -9.69 -1.85 -11.88
CA VAL A 260 -8.99 -3.13 -11.71
C VAL A 260 -9.75 -4.33 -12.27
N ALA A 261 -11.04 -4.20 -12.59
CA ALA A 261 -11.80 -5.23 -13.29
C ALA A 261 -11.31 -5.45 -14.74
N GLU A 262 -10.58 -4.48 -15.30
CA GLU A 262 -9.95 -4.56 -16.61
C GLU A 262 -8.51 -5.13 -16.56
N VAL A 263 -8.00 -5.45 -15.37
CA VAL A 263 -6.70 -6.11 -15.22
C VAL A 263 -6.79 -7.55 -15.72
N PRO A 264 -5.95 -7.95 -16.69
CA PRO A 264 -5.89 -9.34 -17.13
C PRO A 264 -5.49 -10.27 -16.01
N THR A 265 -6.23 -11.37 -15.83
CA THR A 265 -5.76 -12.53 -15.06
C THR A 265 -4.40 -13.02 -15.59
N GLY A 266 -3.47 -13.40 -14.73
CA GLY A 266 -2.14 -13.85 -15.17
C GLY A 266 -1.15 -12.70 -15.39
N THR A 267 -1.34 -11.57 -14.70
CA THR A 267 -0.48 -10.40 -14.82
C THR A 267 0.55 -10.37 -13.69
N GLY A 268 1.84 -10.30 -14.02
CA GLY A 268 2.89 -10.06 -13.03
C GLY A 268 2.88 -8.60 -12.55
N ILE A 269 3.46 -7.71 -13.36
CA ILE A 269 3.54 -6.27 -13.12
C ILE A 269 2.80 -5.54 -14.23
N MET A 270 2.04 -4.49 -13.92
CA MET A 270 1.37 -3.67 -14.94
C MET A 270 1.54 -2.19 -14.68
N VAL A 271 1.99 -1.47 -15.70
CA VAL A 271 1.99 -0.02 -15.77
C VAL A 271 0.81 0.43 -16.60
N LEU A 272 -0.02 1.32 -16.05
CA LEU A 272 -1.14 1.93 -16.76
C LEU A 272 -0.95 3.45 -16.77
N SER A 273 -0.49 3.99 -17.89
CA SER A 273 -0.33 5.43 -18.14
C SER A 273 0.57 6.23 -17.18
N THR A 274 1.21 5.59 -16.19
CA THR A 274 2.14 6.27 -15.29
C THR A 274 3.43 6.66 -16.00
N LYS A 275 4.08 7.71 -15.48
CA LYS A 275 5.34 8.24 -16.01
C LYS A 275 6.52 7.90 -15.11
N ASN A 276 7.68 7.76 -15.72
CA ASN A 276 8.97 7.47 -15.08
C ASN A 276 8.83 6.30 -14.11
N VAL A 277 8.67 5.10 -14.65
CA VAL A 277 8.60 3.86 -13.87
C VAL A 277 9.80 3.00 -14.20
N GLU A 278 10.55 2.59 -13.19
CA GLU A 278 11.72 1.72 -13.31
C GLU A 278 11.38 0.35 -12.70
N ILE A 279 11.51 -0.71 -13.49
CA ILE A 279 11.18 -2.09 -13.08
C ILE A 279 12.44 -2.94 -13.23
N PHE A 280 13.04 -3.35 -12.11
CA PHE A 280 14.35 -4.01 -12.17
C PHE A 280 14.62 -5.03 -11.09
N SER A 281 15.48 -6.02 -11.38
CA SER A 281 15.91 -7.05 -10.42
C SER A 281 14.77 -7.86 -9.78
N ASN A 282 13.56 -7.85 -10.36
CA ASN A 282 12.46 -8.67 -9.89
C ASN A 282 12.60 -10.11 -10.42
N THR A 283 12.06 -11.07 -9.65
CA THR A 283 11.82 -12.43 -10.14
C THR A 283 10.35 -12.55 -10.53
N ILE A 284 10.09 -12.74 -11.82
CA ILE A 284 8.74 -12.77 -12.41
C ILE A 284 8.49 -14.13 -13.06
N SER A 285 7.58 -14.93 -12.50
CA SER A 285 7.42 -16.33 -12.90
C SER A 285 5.99 -16.82 -12.83
N GLU A 286 5.64 -17.85 -13.61
CA GLU A 286 4.37 -18.58 -13.44
C GLU A 286 3.09 -17.73 -13.56
N ASN A 287 3.13 -16.57 -14.22
CA ASN A 287 1.94 -15.78 -14.55
C ASN A 287 1.37 -16.20 -15.91
N ASP A 288 0.06 -16.39 -16.00
CA ASP A 288 -0.64 -17.01 -17.14
C ASP A 288 -0.83 -16.10 -18.35
N PHE A 289 -0.53 -14.81 -18.27
CA PHE A 289 -0.68 -13.90 -19.42
C PHE A 289 0.59 -13.13 -19.76
N ALA A 290 1.16 -12.37 -18.82
CA ALA A 290 2.37 -11.59 -19.09
C ALA A 290 3.14 -11.31 -17.80
N GLY A 291 4.47 -11.20 -17.93
CA GLY A 291 5.34 -10.78 -16.84
C GLY A 291 5.20 -9.30 -16.52
N VAL A 292 5.34 -8.45 -17.53
CA VAL A 292 5.18 -7.00 -17.45
C VAL A 292 4.24 -6.53 -18.55
N ILE A 293 3.25 -5.72 -18.20
CA ILE A 293 2.33 -5.05 -19.12
C ILE A 293 2.59 -3.54 -19.07
N VAL A 294 2.77 -2.90 -20.23
CA VAL A 294 2.80 -1.43 -20.35
C VAL A 294 1.64 -0.99 -21.22
N ALA A 295 0.63 -0.41 -20.58
CA ALA A 295 -0.63 -0.05 -21.17
C ALA A 295 -0.93 1.44 -21.02
N ASN A 296 -1.82 1.90 -21.89
CA ASN A 296 -2.35 3.24 -21.96
C ASN A 296 -3.84 3.21 -21.62
N TYR A 297 -4.28 4.08 -20.72
CA TYR A 297 -5.66 4.18 -20.26
C TYR A 297 -6.69 4.37 -21.39
N LEU A 298 -6.28 4.87 -22.56
CA LEU A 298 -7.16 5.00 -23.73
C LEU A 298 -7.71 3.66 -24.24
N ILE A 299 -7.13 2.52 -23.83
CA ILE A 299 -7.71 1.20 -24.13
C ILE A 299 -8.95 0.89 -23.27
N VAL A 300 -9.09 1.58 -22.13
CA VAL A 300 -10.21 1.46 -21.20
C VAL A 300 -11.27 2.51 -21.52
N ASP A 301 -10.86 3.77 -21.68
CA ASP A 301 -11.73 4.88 -22.06
C ASP A 301 -11.00 5.81 -23.03
N ASP A 302 -11.48 5.87 -24.28
CA ASP A 302 -10.88 6.63 -25.37
C ASP A 302 -11.16 8.15 -25.29
N THR A 303 -11.98 8.58 -24.34
CA THR A 303 -12.35 9.98 -24.13
C THR A 303 -12.29 10.38 -22.65
N PRO A 304 -11.13 10.26 -21.99
CA PRO A 304 -11.00 10.61 -20.59
C PRO A 304 -11.40 12.08 -20.39
N GLY A 305 -12.38 12.32 -19.52
CA GLY A 305 -12.97 13.65 -19.32
C GLY A 305 -12.07 14.67 -18.59
N ASP A 306 -10.81 14.33 -18.37
CA ASP A 306 -9.84 15.15 -17.63
C ASP A 306 -8.88 15.87 -18.60
N PRO A 307 -8.96 17.21 -18.70
CA PRO A 307 -8.13 17.97 -19.63
C PRO A 307 -6.65 18.06 -19.23
N ASN A 308 -6.30 17.69 -17.99
CA ASN A 308 -4.92 17.72 -17.50
C ASN A 308 -4.28 16.34 -17.51
N TYR A 309 -5.05 15.28 -17.79
CA TYR A 309 -4.56 13.92 -17.85
C TYR A 309 -3.83 13.67 -19.17
N ASP A 310 -2.60 13.19 -19.06
CA ASP A 310 -1.81 12.71 -20.20
C ASP A 310 -1.77 11.19 -20.15
N PRO A 311 -2.51 10.49 -21.02
CA PRO A 311 -2.67 9.05 -20.94
C PRO A 311 -1.45 8.28 -21.47
N TYR A 312 -0.45 8.95 -22.06
CA TYR A 312 0.68 8.26 -22.67
C TYR A 312 1.77 7.94 -21.64
N PRO A 313 2.02 6.64 -21.33
CA PRO A 313 3.12 6.27 -20.45
C PRO A 313 4.44 6.69 -21.10
N SER A 314 5.37 7.19 -20.26
CA SER A 314 6.68 7.65 -20.73
C SER A 314 7.75 7.55 -19.67
N GLY A 315 9.00 7.38 -20.10
CA GLY A 315 10.13 7.15 -19.19
C GLY A 315 10.07 5.77 -18.50
N ILE A 316 9.44 4.78 -19.13
CA ILE A 316 9.39 3.42 -18.59
C ILE A 316 10.71 2.72 -18.86
N TYR A 317 11.34 2.16 -17.83
CA TYR A 317 12.61 1.46 -17.95
C TYR A 317 12.55 0.07 -17.31
N ILE A 318 12.67 -0.96 -18.12
CA ILE A 318 12.59 -2.37 -17.71
C ILE A 318 13.96 -3.02 -17.95
N HIS A 319 14.61 -3.50 -16.90
CA HIS A 319 15.94 -4.10 -17.01
C HIS A 319 16.24 -5.07 -15.87
N ASP A 320 17.16 -6.00 -16.10
CA ASP A 320 17.69 -6.89 -15.06
C ASP A 320 16.64 -7.75 -14.31
N ASN A 321 15.42 -7.91 -14.82
CA ASN A 321 14.45 -8.86 -14.23
C ASN A 321 14.72 -10.28 -14.74
N SER A 322 14.39 -11.26 -13.90
CA SER A 322 14.42 -12.68 -14.26
C SER A 322 13.01 -13.15 -14.62
N HIS A 323 12.86 -13.72 -15.81
CA HIS A 323 11.59 -14.27 -16.29
C HIS A 323 11.70 -15.78 -16.51
N THR A 324 10.68 -16.54 -16.10
CA THR A 324 10.62 -18.00 -16.36
C THR A 324 9.51 -18.42 -17.32
N MET A 325 8.57 -17.52 -17.65
CA MET A 325 7.49 -17.80 -18.58
C MET A 325 8.07 -17.98 -19.99
N THR A 326 7.84 -19.16 -20.59
CA THR A 326 8.35 -19.51 -21.92
C THR A 326 7.34 -20.38 -22.68
N GLY A 327 7.41 -20.36 -24.00
CA GLY A 327 6.63 -21.26 -24.85
C GLY A 327 5.24 -20.74 -25.20
N THR A 328 4.26 -21.65 -25.26
CA THR A 328 2.92 -21.36 -25.82
C THR A 328 2.14 -20.36 -24.98
N VAL A 329 1.41 -19.47 -25.67
CA VAL A 329 0.52 -18.49 -25.06
C VAL A 329 -0.58 -19.18 -24.25
N ASN A 330 -0.67 -18.87 -22.96
CA ASN A 330 -1.75 -19.32 -22.09
C ASN A 330 -3.04 -18.51 -22.33
N LYS A 331 -4.19 -19.14 -22.08
CA LYS A 331 -5.52 -18.55 -22.32
C LYS A 331 -6.39 -18.64 -21.06
N PRO A 332 -6.05 -17.89 -20.00
CA PRO A 332 -6.88 -17.81 -18.81
C PRO A 332 -8.29 -17.28 -19.14
N VAL A 333 -9.22 -17.45 -18.22
CA VAL A 333 -10.56 -16.86 -18.33
C VAL A 333 -10.44 -15.34 -18.23
N GLN A 334 -10.93 -14.61 -19.22
CA GLN A 334 -10.75 -13.17 -19.36
C GLN A 334 -11.98 -12.49 -19.95
N THR A 335 -11.99 -11.15 -19.94
CA THR A 335 -12.93 -10.34 -20.71
C THR A 335 -12.71 -10.51 -22.22
N ILE A 336 -13.71 -10.14 -23.04
CA ILE A 336 -13.64 -10.31 -24.50
C ILE A 336 -12.51 -9.51 -25.14
N ASN A 337 -12.20 -8.32 -24.61
CA ASN A 337 -11.16 -7.45 -25.12
C ASN A 337 -9.77 -8.03 -24.84
N ILE A 338 -9.55 -8.51 -23.61
CA ILE A 338 -8.29 -9.17 -23.23
C ILE A 338 -8.11 -10.47 -24.00
N GLN A 339 -9.17 -11.26 -24.17
CA GLN A 339 -9.12 -12.46 -24.98
C GLN A 339 -8.78 -12.16 -26.45
N ALA A 340 -9.23 -11.03 -27.00
CA ALA A 340 -8.86 -10.60 -28.34
C ALA A 340 -7.36 -10.31 -28.45
N MET A 341 -6.76 -9.64 -27.47
CA MET A 341 -5.31 -9.41 -27.41
C MET A 341 -4.54 -10.73 -27.35
N ILE A 342 -4.93 -11.66 -26.48
CA ILE A 342 -4.33 -13.00 -26.38
C ILE A 342 -4.39 -13.73 -27.74
N ASN A 343 -5.54 -13.69 -28.41
CA ASN A 343 -5.72 -14.33 -29.72
C ASN A 343 -4.83 -13.67 -30.79
N VAL A 344 -4.61 -12.36 -30.72
CA VAL A 344 -3.72 -11.66 -31.65
C VAL A 344 -2.27 -12.13 -31.46
N ILE A 345 -1.81 -12.26 -30.21
CA ILE A 345 -0.46 -12.77 -29.90
C ILE A 345 -0.29 -14.19 -30.47
N GLU A 346 -1.24 -15.08 -30.17
CA GLU A 346 -1.21 -16.46 -30.63
C GLU A 346 -1.28 -16.59 -32.17
N ASN A 347 -2.18 -15.86 -32.83
CA ASN A 347 -2.37 -15.95 -34.28
C ASN A 347 -1.16 -15.47 -35.08
N ASN A 348 -0.31 -14.63 -34.48
CA ASN A 348 0.98 -14.23 -35.05
C ASN A 348 2.09 -15.26 -34.78
N GLY A 349 1.82 -16.32 -34.02
CA GLY A 349 2.77 -17.38 -33.70
C GLY A 349 3.85 -16.92 -32.71
N PHE A 350 3.57 -15.91 -31.89
CA PHE A 350 4.49 -15.45 -30.86
C PHE A 350 4.41 -16.34 -29.62
N ASP A 351 5.52 -16.43 -28.91
CA ASP A 351 5.58 -17.08 -27.59
C ASP A 351 4.86 -16.21 -26.54
N GLN A 352 4.51 -16.81 -25.41
CA GLN A 352 4.03 -16.13 -24.21
C GLN A 352 4.94 -14.93 -23.91
N PRO A 353 4.40 -13.70 -23.84
CA PRO A 353 5.20 -12.51 -23.64
C PRO A 353 5.68 -12.40 -22.20
N ASN A 354 6.98 -12.15 -22.02
CA ASN A 354 7.51 -11.65 -20.76
C ASN A 354 7.15 -10.17 -20.60
N ILE A 355 7.23 -9.40 -21.68
CA ILE A 355 6.82 -8.00 -21.74
C ILE A 355 5.80 -7.82 -22.86
N VAL A 356 4.66 -7.18 -22.55
CA VAL A 356 3.68 -6.77 -23.55
C VAL A 356 3.40 -5.29 -23.45
N THR A 357 3.28 -4.62 -24.59
CA THR A 357 2.75 -3.26 -24.67
C THR A 357 1.59 -3.20 -25.63
N ASP A 358 0.67 -2.28 -25.36
CA ASP A 358 -0.48 -2.04 -26.22
C ASP A 358 -0.10 -1.26 -27.51
N GLY A 359 1.06 -0.61 -27.52
CA GLY A 359 1.57 0.17 -28.66
C GLY A 359 1.16 1.63 -28.67
N LEU A 360 0.33 2.08 -27.71
CA LEU A 360 -0.11 3.47 -27.58
C LEU A 360 0.93 4.30 -26.81
N LEU A 361 2.08 4.49 -27.45
CA LEU A 361 3.21 5.30 -26.97
C LEU A 361 3.37 6.54 -27.85
N MET A 362 3.82 7.67 -27.27
CA MET A 362 4.16 8.86 -28.09
C MET A 362 5.42 8.61 -28.93
N ASN A 363 6.43 7.95 -28.36
CA ASN A 363 7.67 7.54 -29.02
C ASN A 363 8.05 6.14 -28.56
N ALA A 364 8.73 5.37 -29.42
CA ALA A 364 9.25 4.06 -29.00
C ALA A 364 10.22 4.16 -27.80
N SER A 365 10.99 5.25 -27.70
CA SER A 365 11.92 5.51 -26.59
C SER A 365 11.25 5.86 -25.26
N ASP A 366 9.93 6.03 -25.24
CA ASP A 366 9.18 6.22 -23.99
C ASP A 366 9.07 4.91 -23.19
N LEU A 367 9.37 3.77 -23.84
CA LEU A 367 9.55 2.46 -23.25
C LEU A 367 10.97 1.95 -23.60
N CYS A 368 11.82 1.83 -22.58
CA CYS A 368 13.17 1.30 -22.69
C CYS A 368 13.24 -0.10 -22.08
N ILE A 369 13.76 -1.06 -22.84
CA ILE A 369 13.87 -2.47 -22.43
C ILE A 369 15.32 -2.93 -22.60
N GLN A 370 15.95 -3.36 -21.51
CA GLN A 370 17.29 -3.96 -21.48
C GLN A 370 17.24 -5.38 -20.89
N GLU A 371 16.48 -6.26 -21.52
CA GLU A 371 16.26 -7.65 -21.07
C GLU A 371 16.50 -8.64 -22.21
N GLY A 372 17.76 -8.96 -22.49
CA GLY A 372 18.17 -9.67 -23.71
C GLY A 372 17.59 -11.08 -23.91
N SER A 373 17.01 -11.71 -22.88
CA SER A 373 16.37 -13.02 -22.96
C SER A 373 14.84 -12.98 -22.87
N ALA A 374 14.24 -11.81 -22.63
CA ALA A 374 12.79 -11.69 -22.47
C ALA A 374 12.09 -11.69 -23.83
N THR A 375 10.96 -12.40 -23.94
CA THR A 375 10.05 -12.27 -25.08
C THR A 375 9.27 -10.95 -24.96
N PHE A 376 9.07 -10.29 -26.10
CA PHE A 376 8.39 -9.00 -26.17
C PHE A 376 7.28 -9.06 -27.23
N VAL A 377 6.14 -8.42 -26.94
CA VAL A 377 5.09 -8.20 -27.93
C VAL A 377 4.49 -6.80 -27.81
N ASN A 378 4.42 -6.08 -28.92
CA ASN A 378 3.55 -4.93 -29.10
C ASN A 378 2.29 -5.39 -29.84
N VAL A 379 1.11 -5.24 -29.22
CA VAL A 379 -0.16 -5.68 -29.81
C VAL A 379 -0.81 -4.65 -30.76
N ASP A 380 -0.31 -3.42 -30.82
CA ASP A 380 -0.76 -2.36 -31.74
C ASP A 380 -2.28 -2.07 -31.67
N VAL A 381 -2.82 -1.90 -30.47
CA VAL A 381 -4.24 -1.55 -30.29
C VAL A 381 -4.52 -0.11 -30.75
N PRO A 382 -5.77 0.20 -31.14
CA PRO A 382 -6.90 -0.71 -31.34
C PRO A 382 -6.89 -1.41 -32.70
N SER A 383 -5.86 -1.20 -33.54
CA SER A 383 -5.88 -1.62 -34.94
C SER A 383 -5.45 -3.07 -35.18
N PHE A 384 -4.58 -3.60 -34.31
CA PHE A 384 -3.89 -4.88 -34.44
C PHE A 384 -3.21 -5.08 -35.81
N SER A 385 -2.85 -4.00 -36.50
CA SER A 385 -2.40 -4.05 -37.90
C SER A 385 -0.88 -4.21 -38.02
N ASN A 386 -0.13 -3.78 -37.01
CA ASN A 386 1.34 -3.79 -36.96
C ASN A 386 1.87 -4.49 -35.70
N VAL A 387 1.20 -5.58 -35.30
CA VAL A 387 1.63 -6.42 -34.18
C VAL A 387 3.08 -6.85 -34.41
N SER A 388 3.93 -6.69 -33.40
CA SER A 388 5.38 -6.86 -33.53
C SER A 388 5.97 -7.50 -32.29
N ASN A 389 6.99 -8.33 -32.47
CA ASN A 389 7.87 -8.80 -31.41
C ASN A 389 9.29 -8.17 -31.50
N ASP A 390 9.44 -7.13 -32.33
CA ASP A 390 10.71 -6.42 -32.47
C ASP A 390 10.94 -5.47 -31.28
N VAL A 391 11.75 -5.92 -30.33
CA VAL A 391 12.16 -5.13 -29.17
C VAL A 391 13.24 -4.08 -29.51
N THR A 392 13.85 -4.13 -30.69
CA THR A 392 15.03 -3.29 -30.99
C THR A 392 14.73 -1.79 -31.02
N VAL A 393 13.47 -1.41 -31.28
CA VAL A 393 12.99 -0.03 -31.22
C VAL A 393 12.92 0.53 -29.79
N HIS A 394 12.94 -0.36 -28.79
CA HIS A 394 12.95 -0.05 -27.35
C HIS A 394 14.36 -0.17 -26.73
N ASN A 395 15.40 -0.32 -27.55
CA ASN A 395 16.77 -0.44 -27.08
C ASN A 395 17.33 0.94 -26.66
N CYS A 396 16.98 1.36 -25.46
CA CYS A 396 17.51 2.54 -24.77
C CYS A 396 17.83 2.21 -23.30
N SER A 397 18.67 3.05 -22.68
CA SER A 397 19.11 2.90 -21.29
C SER A 397 19.23 4.29 -20.67
N PRO A 398 18.11 4.84 -20.14
CA PRO A 398 18.12 6.09 -19.40
C PRO A 398 18.87 5.93 -18.07
N ALA A 399 19.09 7.05 -17.37
CA ALA A 399 19.56 6.97 -15.99
C ALA A 399 18.43 6.41 -15.10
N GLY A 400 18.79 5.58 -14.13
CA GLY A 400 17.85 5.09 -13.13
C GLY A 400 17.27 6.21 -12.26
N LEU A 401 16.13 5.93 -11.66
CA LEU A 401 15.41 6.86 -10.80
C LEU A 401 16.10 6.99 -9.43
N PRO A 402 16.02 8.16 -8.79
CA PRO A 402 16.59 8.36 -7.46
C PRO A 402 15.87 7.49 -6.42
N GLU A 403 16.60 7.11 -5.37
CA GLU A 403 16.04 6.42 -4.21
C GLU A 403 15.13 7.30 -3.37
N VAL A 404 14.03 6.72 -2.89
CA VAL A 404 13.14 7.35 -1.92
C VAL A 404 13.72 7.15 -0.53
N VAL A 405 14.02 8.26 0.16
CA VAL A 405 14.62 8.22 1.49
C VAL A 405 13.90 9.17 2.43
N PHE A 406 13.35 8.64 3.51
CA PHE A 406 12.83 9.40 4.65
C PHE A 406 13.00 8.59 5.94
N VAL A 407 12.78 9.23 7.09
CA VAL A 407 12.80 8.55 8.40
C VAL A 407 11.36 8.19 8.75
N PRO A 408 10.99 6.88 8.79
CA PRO A 408 9.66 6.48 9.17
C PRO A 408 9.34 6.87 10.62
N PHE A 409 8.08 7.21 10.87
CA PHE A 409 7.52 7.32 12.22
C PHE A 409 7.18 5.91 12.76
#